data_AF-A0A930PPJ5-F1
#
_entry.id   AF-A0A930PPJ5-F1
#
_cell.length_a   1.000
_cell.length_b   1.000
_cell.length_c   1.000
_cell.angle_alpha   90.00
_cell.angle_beta   90.00
_cell.angle_gamma   90.00
#
_symmetry.space_group_name_H-M   'P 1'
#
loop_
_entity.id
_entity.type
_entity.pdbx_description
1 polymer ?
#
loop_
_entity_poly.entity_id
_entity_poly.type
_entity_poly.pdbx_seq_one_letter_code
_entity_poly.pdbx_strand_id
1 'polypeptide(L)'
;MSVLADVKNMLGIEWDNYDFDNELKIFINSTFSTLEMLGAPTRATVIDQEATWEQLLGPANPPEIKSFVFLKVRQLFDPPQNAFLVTAIQHQLEELSWRITVHYSRYKGGVDQWKPLP
;
A
#
# COMPACT_ATOMS: atom_id res chain seq x y z
N MET A 1 -3.25 5.59 13.15
CA MET A 1 -4.31 5.38 12.16
C MET A 1 -4.08 4.01 11.52
N SER A 2 -5.13 3.21 11.33
CA SER A 2 -5.00 1.89 10.70
C SER A 2 -4.86 2.01 9.18
N VAL A 3 -4.43 0.93 8.52
CA VAL A 3 -4.32 0.89 7.06
C VAL A 3 -5.67 1.10 6.40
N LEU A 4 -6.72 0.46 6.93
CA LEU A 4 -8.08 0.61 6.40
C LEU A 4 -8.60 2.04 6.55
N ALA A 5 -8.35 2.69 7.71
CA ALA A 5 -8.74 4.08 7.92
C ALA A 5 -8.05 5.03 6.94
N ASP A 6 -6.75 4.87 6.70
CA ASP A 6 -6.01 5.67 5.72
C ASP A 6 -6.60 5.49 4.31
N VAL A 7 -6.88 4.24 3.90
CA VAL A 7 -7.44 3.93 2.57
C VAL A 7 -8.85 4.48 2.41
N LYS A 8 -9.74 4.30 3.39
CA LYS A 8 -11.09 4.86 3.39
C LYS A 8 -11.07 6.38 3.20
N ASN A 9 -10.26 7.06 4.01
CA ASN A 9 -10.12 8.52 3.94
C ASN A 9 -9.67 8.98 2.55
N MET A 10 -8.71 8.28 1.92
CA MET A 10 -8.25 8.64 0.58
C MET A 10 -9.27 8.32 -0.54
N LEU A 11 -10.19 7.38 -0.30
CA LEU A 11 -11.32 7.09 -1.19
C LEU A 11 -12.54 7.98 -0.93
N GLY A 12 -12.49 8.84 0.10
CA GLY A 12 -13.63 9.67 0.51
C GLY A 12 -14.76 8.87 1.18
N ILE A 13 -14.44 7.73 1.78
CA ILE A 13 -15.38 6.90 2.53
C ILE A 13 -15.26 7.27 4.01
N GLU A 14 -16.40 7.59 4.63
CA GLU A 14 -16.47 7.88 6.07
C GLU A 14 -16.06 6.66 6.90
N TRP A 15 -15.40 6.89 8.03
CA TRP A 15 -14.84 5.81 8.86
C TRP A 15 -15.91 4.83 9.36
N ASP A 16 -17.10 5.34 9.70
CA ASP A 16 -18.24 4.60 10.22
C ASP A 16 -19.10 3.94 9.13
N ASN A 17 -18.76 4.11 7.85
CA ASN A 17 -19.34 3.32 6.77
C ASN A 17 -18.60 1.98 6.66
N TYR A 18 -19.29 0.88 6.98
CA TYR A 18 -18.72 -0.47 6.99
C TYR A 18 -19.04 -1.32 5.74
N ASP A 19 -19.80 -0.78 4.79
CA ASP A 19 -20.34 -1.55 3.66
C ASP A 19 -19.24 -2.14 2.78
N PHE A 20 -18.11 -1.42 2.66
CA PHE A 20 -17.00 -1.77 1.77
C PHE A 20 -15.81 -2.42 2.49
N ASP A 21 -15.86 -2.59 3.80
CA ASP A 21 -14.69 -2.98 4.61
C ASP A 21 -14.09 -4.31 4.16
N ASN A 22 -14.94 -5.28 3.88
CA ASN A 22 -14.50 -6.60 3.45
C ASN A 22 -13.79 -6.54 2.09
N GLU A 23 -14.36 -5.81 1.13
CA GLU A 23 -13.78 -5.63 -0.21
C GLU A 23 -12.46 -4.88 -0.15
N LEU A 24 -12.43 -3.76 0.59
CA LEU A 24 -11.21 -2.97 0.78
C LEU A 24 -10.10 -3.79 1.45
N LYS A 25 -10.42 -4.60 2.47
CA LYS A 25 -9.44 -5.51 3.09
C LYS A 25 -8.87 -6.51 2.07
N ILE A 26 -9.71 -7.10 1.22
CA ILE A 26 -9.26 -8.02 0.17
C ILE A 26 -8.30 -7.32 -0.80
N PHE A 27 -8.64 -6.13 -1.27
CA PHE A 27 -7.79 -5.37 -2.19
C PHE A 27 -6.49 -4.88 -1.56
N ILE A 28 -6.54 -4.46 -0.30
CA ILE A 28 -5.34 -4.10 0.47
C ILE A 28 -4.42 -5.32 0.60
N ASN A 29 -4.96 -6.49 0.95
CA ASN A 29 -4.18 -7.72 1.08
C ASN A 29 -3.56 -8.17 -0.24
N SER A 30 -4.31 -8.09 -1.34
CA SER A 30 -3.78 -8.35 -2.68
C SER A 30 -2.63 -7.39 -3.03
N THR A 31 -2.76 -6.13 -2.63
CA THR A 31 -1.71 -5.13 -2.84
C THR A 31 -0.48 -5.40 -1.96
N PHE A 32 -0.65 -5.86 -0.72
CA PHE A 32 0.47 -6.30 0.12
C PHE A 32 1.19 -7.52 -0.45
N SER A 33 0.46 -8.48 -1.03
CA SER A 33 1.09 -9.59 -1.76
C SER A 33 1.94 -9.09 -2.95
N THR A 34 1.52 -8.01 -3.61
CA THR A 34 2.35 -7.37 -4.64
C THR A 34 3.60 -6.74 -4.03
N LEU A 35 3.48 -6.06 -2.89
CA LEU A 35 4.61 -5.45 -2.18
C LEU A 35 5.64 -6.49 -1.70
N GLU A 36 5.22 -7.69 -1.31
CA GLU A 36 6.11 -8.83 -1.02
C GLU A 36 7.03 -9.14 -2.19
N MET A 37 6.45 -9.23 -3.39
CA MET A 37 7.20 -9.52 -4.62
C MET A 37 8.19 -8.39 -4.95
N LEU A 38 7.86 -7.14 -4.57
CA LEU A 38 8.76 -5.99 -4.71
C LEU A 38 9.84 -5.93 -3.60
N GLY A 39 9.82 -6.87 -2.66
CA GLY A 39 10.86 -7.05 -1.64
C GLY A 39 10.51 -6.51 -0.26
N ALA A 40 9.27 -6.04 -0.04
CA ALA A 40 8.81 -5.60 1.26
C ALA A 40 8.71 -6.76 2.26
N PRO A 41 9.12 -6.57 3.53
CA PRO A 41 8.93 -7.56 4.58
C PRO A 41 7.52 -7.41 5.17
N THR A 42 6.48 -7.63 4.39
CA THR A 42 5.13 -7.76 4.95
C THR A 42 5.11 -8.98 5.87
N ARG A 43 4.56 -8.79 7.06
CA ARG A 43 4.58 -9.81 8.13
C ARG A 43 3.21 -10.41 8.40
N ALA A 44 2.15 -9.81 7.86
CA ALA A 44 0.78 -10.13 8.22
C ALA A 44 -0.23 -9.70 7.15
N THR A 45 -1.39 -10.34 7.21
CA THR A 45 -2.60 -10.01 6.44
C THR A 45 -3.47 -9.05 7.27
N VAL A 46 -4.11 -8.09 6.62
CA VAL A 46 -5.14 -7.24 7.24
C VAL A 46 -6.38 -8.10 7.50
N ILE A 47 -6.62 -8.41 8.76
CA ILE A 47 -7.76 -9.23 9.21
C ILE A 47 -8.76 -8.34 9.97
N ASP A 48 -8.26 -7.51 10.88
CA ASP A 48 -9.04 -6.55 11.64
C ASP A 48 -8.99 -5.14 11.01
N GLN A 49 -9.80 -4.23 11.54
CA GLN A 49 -9.83 -2.82 11.12
C GLN A 49 -8.74 -1.97 11.79
N GLU A 50 -8.05 -2.52 12.79
CA GLU A 50 -7.09 -1.80 13.65
C GLU A 50 -5.64 -1.96 13.18
N ALA A 51 -5.38 -2.93 12.27
CA ALA A 51 -4.07 -3.23 11.71
C ALA A 51 -3.35 -1.95 11.24
N THR A 52 -2.23 -1.64 11.88
CA THR A 52 -1.45 -0.45 11.58
C THR A 52 -0.37 -0.76 10.54
N TRP A 53 0.10 0.27 9.84
CA TRP A 53 1.21 0.15 8.90
C TRP A 53 2.47 -0.45 9.55
N GLU A 54 2.77 -0.06 10.79
CA GLU A 54 3.94 -0.56 11.52
C GLU A 54 3.82 -2.04 11.90
N GLN A 55 2.62 -2.51 12.23
CA GLN A 55 2.39 -3.93 12.50
C GLN A 55 2.57 -4.79 11.24
N LEU A 56 2.14 -4.28 10.09
CA LEU A 56 2.14 -5.04 8.84
C LEU A 56 3.49 -5.01 8.12
N LEU A 57 4.18 -3.87 8.16
CA LEU A 57 5.40 -3.62 7.38
C LEU A 57 6.61 -3.26 8.24
N GLY A 58 6.45 -3.06 9.55
CA GLY A 58 7.51 -2.59 10.44
C GLY A 58 7.61 -1.05 10.56
N PRO A 59 8.50 -0.54 11.42
CA PRO A 59 8.61 0.89 11.72
C PRO A 59 9.28 1.71 10.60
N ALA A 60 10.06 1.08 9.73
CA ALA A 60 10.81 1.76 8.68
C ALA A 60 10.45 1.17 7.31
N ASN A 61 9.79 1.98 6.49
CA ASN A 61 9.28 1.59 5.18
C ASN A 61 9.47 2.71 4.16
N PRO A 62 9.68 2.36 2.88
CA PRO A 62 9.71 3.34 1.81
C PRO A 62 8.45 4.23 1.82
N PRO A 63 8.58 5.57 1.73
CA PRO A 63 7.45 6.49 1.77
C PRO A 63 6.45 6.28 0.63
N GLU A 64 6.88 5.66 -0.47
CA GLU A 64 6.09 5.36 -1.66
C GLU A 64 5.00 4.30 -1.41
N ILE A 65 5.14 3.47 -0.37
CA ILE A 65 4.23 2.35 -0.11
C ILE A 65 2.79 2.81 0.08
N LYS A 66 2.55 3.88 0.84
CA LYS A 66 1.18 4.34 1.08
C LYS A 66 0.52 4.80 -0.22
N SER A 67 1.24 5.55 -1.05
CA SER A 67 0.77 5.99 -2.37
C SER A 67 0.50 4.81 -3.29
N PHE A 68 1.39 3.80 -3.29
CA PHE A 68 1.22 2.58 -4.08
C PHE A 68 -0.03 1.81 -3.65
N VAL A 69 -0.20 1.59 -2.34
CA VAL A 69 -1.38 0.89 -1.79
C VAL A 69 -2.65 1.62 -2.17
N PHE A 70 -2.71 2.93 -1.95
CA PHE A 70 -3.87 3.74 -2.31
C PHE A 70 -4.21 3.64 -3.79
N LEU A 71 -3.26 3.93 -4.68
CA LEU A 71 -3.53 3.93 -6.13
C LEU A 71 -3.96 2.56 -6.62
N LYS A 72 -3.38 1.48 -6.08
CA LYS A 72 -3.73 0.11 -6.47
C LYS A 72 -5.12 -0.27 -5.97
N VAL A 73 -5.43 0.02 -4.71
CA VAL A 73 -6.76 -0.24 -4.14
C VAL A 73 -7.81 0.59 -4.85
N ARG A 74 -7.54 1.87 -5.15
CA ARG A 74 -8.43 2.72 -5.94
C ARG A 74 -8.70 2.12 -7.32
N GLN A 75 -7.66 1.65 -8.01
CA GLN A 75 -7.79 1.02 -9.33
C GLN A 75 -8.69 -0.22 -9.28
N LEU A 76 -8.67 -0.99 -8.19
CA LEU A 76 -9.47 -2.21 -8.02
C LEU A 76 -10.90 -1.93 -7.56
N PHE A 77 -11.08 -0.97 -6.67
CA PHE A 77 -12.36 -0.64 -6.04
C PHE A 77 -13.23 0.29 -6.88
N ASP A 78 -12.64 1.39 -7.38
CA ASP A 78 -13.32 2.39 -8.19
C ASP A 78 -12.50 2.63 -9.49
N PRO A 79 -12.51 1.66 -10.42
CA PRO A 79 -11.73 1.75 -11.65
C PRO A 79 -12.20 2.95 -12.48
N PRO A 80 -11.30 3.87 -12.88
CA PRO A 80 -11.69 5.01 -13.68
C PRO A 80 -12.18 4.55 -15.05
N GLN A 81 -13.31 5.11 -15.49
CA GLN A 81 -13.88 4.81 -16.81
C GLN A 81 -13.09 5.44 -17.97
N ASN A 82 -12.27 6.45 -17.67
CA ASN A 82 -11.46 7.15 -18.67
C ASN A 82 -10.12 6.44 -18.87
N ALA A 83 -9.87 5.94 -20.08
CA ALA A 83 -8.65 5.25 -20.46
C ALA A 83 -7.37 6.09 -20.20
N PHE A 84 -7.42 7.42 -20.37
CA PHE A 84 -6.27 8.28 -20.07
C PHE A 84 -5.92 8.29 -18.56
N LEU A 85 -6.93 8.27 -17.70
CA LEU A 85 -6.74 8.18 -16.25
C LEU A 85 -6.22 6.80 -15.84
N VAL A 86 -6.72 5.73 -16.48
CA VAL A 86 -6.20 4.36 -16.27
C VAL A 86 -4.70 4.32 -16.59
N THR A 87 -4.30 4.81 -17.76
CA THR A 87 -2.90 4.85 -18.17
C THR A 87 -2.04 5.70 -17.23
N ALA A 88 -2.54 6.86 -16.80
CA ALA A 88 -1.82 7.72 -15.87
C ALA A 88 -1.61 7.06 -14.49
N ILE A 89 -2.61 6.35 -13.97
CA ILE A 89 -2.47 5.57 -12.72
C ILE A 89 -1.50 4.41 -12.92
N GLN A 90 -1.57 3.73 -14.07
CA GLN A 90 -0.68 2.61 -14.38
C GLN A 90 0.79 3.05 -14.42
N HIS A 91 1.11 4.16 -15.09
CA HIS A 91 2.47 4.72 -15.10
C HIS A 91 2.95 5.12 -13.70
N GLN A 92 2.07 5.69 -12.86
CA GLN A 92 2.41 6.01 -11.46
C GLN A 92 2.69 4.74 -10.65
N LEU A 93 1.88 3.70 -10.81
CA LEU A 93 2.09 2.41 -10.14
C LEU A 93 3.41 1.76 -10.57
N GLU A 94 3.76 1.84 -11.86
CA GLU A 94 5.03 1.36 -12.39
C GLU A 94 6.22 2.10 -11.78
N GLU A 95 6.20 3.43 -11.76
CA GLU A 95 7.25 4.24 -11.13
C GLU A 95 7.39 3.92 -9.64
N LEU A 96 6.28 3.88 -8.91
CA LEU A 96 6.27 3.57 -7.48
C LEU A 96 6.80 2.15 -7.22
N SER A 97 6.41 1.16 -8.03
CA SER A 97 6.89 -0.21 -7.91
C SER A 97 8.41 -0.31 -8.10
N TRP A 98 8.95 0.43 -9.08
CA TRP A 98 10.39 0.50 -9.32
C TRP A 98 11.11 1.16 -8.16
N ARG A 99 10.61 2.30 -7.65
CA ARG A 99 11.20 2.99 -6.49
C ARG A 99 11.22 2.11 -5.25
N ILE A 100 10.12 1.43 -4.96
CA ILE A 100 10.00 0.49 -3.83
C ILE A 100 11.04 -0.63 -3.97
N THR A 101 11.15 -1.22 -5.16
CA THR A 101 12.14 -2.28 -5.46
C THR A 101 13.56 -1.78 -5.24
N VAL A 102 13.88 -0.58 -5.72
CA VAL A 102 15.20 0.05 -5.55
C VAL A 102 15.50 0.28 -4.07
N HIS A 103 14.57 0.85 -3.31
CA HIS A 103 14.74 1.08 -1.87
C HIS A 103 15.03 -0.20 -1.10
N TYR A 104 14.24 -1.26 -1.33
CA TYR A 104 14.47 -2.55 -0.67
C TYR A 104 15.75 -3.24 -1.12
N SER A 105 16.12 -3.12 -2.39
CA SER A 105 17.38 -3.65 -2.90
C SER A 105 18.59 -2.96 -2.27
N ARG A 106 18.54 -1.63 -2.12
CA ARG A 106 19.59 -0.83 -1.47
C ARG A 106 19.69 -1.11 0.02
N TYR A 107 18.55 -1.30 0.70
CA TYR A 107 18.52 -1.74 2.09
C TYR A 107 19.18 -3.11 2.27
N LYS A 108 18.78 -4.11 1.47
CA LYS A 108 19.38 -5.46 1.50
C LYS A 108 20.88 -5.45 1.16
N GLY A 109 21.30 -4.54 0.28
CA GLY A 109 22.71 -4.32 -0.08
C GLY A 109 23.50 -3.51 0.95
N GLY A 110 22.89 -3.07 2.06
CA GLY A 110 23.55 -2.29 3.11
C GLY A 110 23.92 -0.85 2.74
N VAL A 111 23.41 -0.34 1.60
CA VAL A 111 23.66 1.03 1.13
C VAL A 111 22.84 2.03 1.93
N ASP A 112 21.57 1.72 2.14
CA ASP A 112 20.67 2.53 2.95
C ASP A 112 20.48 1.85 4.31
N GLN A 113 20.86 2.51 5.41
CA GLN A 113 20.49 2.05 6.75
C GLN A 113 19.14 2.67 7.12
N TRP A 114 18.06 2.00 6.74
CA TRP A 114 16.74 2.25 7.33
C TRP A 114 16.81 1.78 8.78
N LYS A 115 17.41 2.59 9.65
CA LYS A 115 17.45 2.28 11.07
C LYS A 115 16.00 2.22 11.55
N PRO A 116 15.56 1.13 12.19
CA PRO A 116 14.50 1.29 13.17
C PRO A 116 15.05 2.31 14.17
N LEU A 117 14.44 3.49 14.26
CA LEU A 117 14.66 4.31 15.44
C LEU A 117 14.28 3.43 16.64
N PRO A 118 15.10 3.43 17.70
CA PRO A 118 14.93 2.54 18.85
C PRO A 118 13.55 2.66 19.49
#